data_AF-A0A372GEC6-F1
#
_entry.id   AF-A0A372GEC6-F1
#
_cell.length_a   1.000
_cell.length_b   1.000
_cell.length_c   1.000
_cell.angle_alpha   90.00
_cell.angle_beta   90.00
_cell.angle_gamma   90.00
#
_symmetry.space_group_name_H-M   'P 1'
#
loop_
_entity.id
_entity.type
_entity.pdbx_description
1 polymer ?
#
loop_
_entity_poly.entity_id
_entity_poly.type
_entity_poly.pdbx_seq_one_letter_code
_entity_poly.pdbx_strand_id
1 'polypeptide(L)'
;MVRTYDGRAADRRTWLWLALLGVASLALVPAAIAALHGRVWWAGVPALVLSMGFAGGVGWIAGRGLPRLRGRIVSLHTGGLVVDGPGGEARYTWDELESVTVSGVRNTAAERTRWSFTIVVEDGTVLRLGDDVPDVRELGEAVAAEVTARLVPRHVAAVKAGETVRLGPFTVDLDGVEKEGERLPWDAVRDVDIDNGLVTAHARAPRADLVAVAAQMPDALAFVVLCHQVRDLTETS
;
A
#
# COMPACT_ATOMS: atom_id res chain seq x y z
N MET A 1 -14.89 -8.36 -12.50
CA MET A 1 -15.05 -6.98 -11.97
C MET A 1 -13.73 -6.24 -12.19
N VAL A 2 -13.73 -5.06 -12.79
CA VAL A 2 -12.50 -4.27 -13.04
C VAL A 2 -12.50 -3.11 -12.05
N ARG A 3 -11.49 -3.05 -11.16
CA ARG A 3 -11.28 -1.88 -10.29
C ARG A 3 -10.05 -1.15 -10.80
N THR A 4 -10.26 0.07 -11.27
CA THR A 4 -9.20 0.94 -11.75
C THR A 4 -8.87 1.97 -10.68
N TYR A 5 -7.63 1.95 -10.20
CA TYR A 5 -7.14 2.95 -9.24
C TYR A 5 -6.41 4.03 -10.04
N ASP A 6 -7.14 5.10 -10.40
CA ASP A 6 -6.63 6.19 -11.25
C ASP A 6 -6.12 7.38 -10.41
N GLY A 7 -4.81 7.58 -10.40
CA GLY A 7 -4.12 8.73 -9.78
C GLY A 7 -4.45 10.10 -10.39
N ARG A 8 -5.10 10.16 -11.56
CA ARG A 8 -5.33 11.42 -12.28
C ARG A 8 -6.49 12.26 -11.71
N ALA A 9 -7.41 11.68 -10.94
CA ALA A 9 -8.58 12.41 -10.45
C ALA A 9 -8.23 13.45 -9.37
N ALA A 10 -7.27 13.16 -8.49
CA ALA A 10 -6.78 14.10 -7.48
C ALA A 10 -5.94 15.26 -8.08
N ASP A 11 -5.49 15.12 -9.33
CA ASP A 11 -4.56 16.06 -9.96
C ASP A 11 -5.30 17.26 -10.58
N ARG A 12 -6.48 17.07 -11.18
CA ARG A 12 -7.23 18.17 -11.84
C ARG A 12 -7.58 19.31 -10.87
N ARG A 13 -7.96 18.96 -9.64
CA ARG A 13 -8.33 19.96 -8.62
C ARG A 13 -7.10 20.77 -8.20
N THR A 14 -5.95 20.13 -8.07
CA THR A 14 -4.68 20.78 -7.71
C THR A 14 -4.17 21.68 -8.83
N TRP A 15 -4.28 21.24 -10.09
CA TRP A 15 -3.97 22.06 -11.26
C TRP A 15 -4.94 23.23 -11.45
N LEU A 16 -6.24 23.06 -11.16
CA LEU A 16 -7.21 24.15 -11.15
C LEU A 16 -6.86 25.20 -10.10
N TRP A 17 -6.45 24.79 -8.90
CA TRP A 17 -6.00 25.72 -7.85
C TRP A 17 -4.71 26.44 -8.25
N LEU A 18 -3.73 25.75 -8.83
CA LEU A 18 -2.49 26.37 -9.32
C LEU A 18 -2.74 27.33 -10.47
N ALA A 19 -3.63 26.99 -11.41
CA ALA A 19 -4.04 27.86 -12.50
C ALA A 19 -4.78 29.10 -11.99
N LEU A 20 -5.71 28.94 -11.03
CA LEU A 20 -6.42 30.06 -10.40
C LEU A 20 -5.46 30.99 -9.66
N LEU A 21 -4.50 30.44 -8.91
CA LEU A 21 -3.48 31.21 -8.20
C LEU A 21 -2.54 31.94 -9.17
N GLY A 22 -2.16 31.29 -10.27
CA GLY A 22 -1.35 31.91 -11.33
C GLY A 22 -2.08 33.06 -12.03
N VAL A 23 -3.36 32.88 -12.39
CA VAL A 23 -4.20 33.91 -13.01
C VAL A 23 -4.42 35.09 -12.06
N ALA A 24 -4.69 34.83 -10.77
CA ALA A 24 -4.84 35.87 -9.76
C ALA A 24 -3.54 36.70 -9.60
N SER A 25 -2.38 36.04 -9.59
CA SER A 25 -1.08 36.70 -9.56
C SER A 25 -0.86 37.58 -10.79
N LEU A 26 -1.13 37.05 -11.98
CA LEU A 26 -0.95 37.80 -13.24
C LEU A 26 -1.88 39.02 -13.35
N ALA A 27 -3.08 38.95 -12.78
CA ALA A 27 -4.04 40.06 -12.75
C ALA A 27 -3.65 41.19 -11.78
N LEU A 28 -2.93 40.86 -10.70
CA LEU A 28 -2.50 41.83 -9.68
C LEU A 28 -1.29 42.66 -10.13
N VAL A 29 -0.42 42.10 -10.98
CA VAL A 29 0.78 42.80 -11.50
C VAL A 29 0.46 44.11 -12.24
N PRO A 30 -0.45 44.16 -13.24
CA PRO A 30 -0.76 45.41 -13.93
C PRO A 30 -1.48 46.43 -13.03
N ALA A 31 -2.30 45.97 -12.07
CA ALA A 31 -2.95 46.85 -11.09
C ALA A 31 -1.92 47.51 -10.14
N ALA A 32 -0.90 46.77 -9.71
CA ALA A 32 0.20 47.31 -8.91
C ALA A 32 1.03 48.34 -9.70
N ILE A 33 1.31 48.07 -10.98
CA ILE A 33 2.05 48.99 -11.86
C ILE A 33 1.28 50.30 -12.08
N ALA A 34 -0.03 50.24 -12.27
CA ALA A 34 -0.89 51.43 -12.39
C ALA A 34 -0.95 52.26 -11.09
N ALA A 35 -1.04 51.61 -9.93
CA ALA A 35 -1.09 52.27 -8.62
C ALA A 35 0.25 52.96 -8.25
N LEU A 36 1.39 52.38 -8.67
CA LEU A 36 2.72 52.97 -8.50
C LEU A 36 2.92 54.21 -9.39
N HIS A 37 2.38 54.20 -10.62
CA HIS A 37 2.37 55.39 -11.49
C HIS A 37 1.51 56.54 -10.94
N GLY A 38 0.43 56.22 -10.20
CA GLY A 38 -0.45 57.20 -9.56
C GLY A 38 0.09 57.83 -8.25
N ARG A 39 1.32 57.52 -7.85
CA ARG A 39 1.95 58.01 -6.59
C ARG A 39 1.17 57.59 -5.32
N VAL A 40 0.43 56.49 -5.38
CA VAL A 40 -0.35 55.89 -4.27
C VAL A 40 0.42 54.73 -3.63
N TRP A 41 1.60 55.06 -3.13
CA TRP A 41 2.56 54.19 -2.44
C TRP A 41 1.98 53.28 -1.33
N TRP A 42 0.93 53.71 -0.63
CA TRP A 42 0.28 52.92 0.44
C TRP A 42 -0.50 51.70 -0.07
N ALA A 43 -0.89 51.67 -1.35
CA ALA A 43 -1.58 50.54 -1.98
C ALA A 43 -0.61 49.61 -2.75
N GLY A 44 0.53 50.13 -3.20
CA GLY A 44 1.52 49.35 -3.96
C GLY A 44 2.29 48.33 -3.10
N VAL A 45 2.68 48.71 -1.89
CA VAL A 45 3.45 47.83 -0.98
C VAL A 45 2.64 46.61 -0.51
N PRO A 46 1.37 46.72 -0.09
CA PRO A 46 0.54 45.56 0.27
C PRO A 46 0.32 44.59 -0.90
N ALA A 47 0.12 45.10 -2.11
CA ALA A 47 -0.09 44.28 -3.30
C ALA A 47 1.16 43.44 -3.65
N LEU A 48 2.35 44.03 -3.49
CA LEU A 48 3.63 43.36 -3.74
C LEU A 48 3.92 42.28 -2.70
N VAL A 49 3.61 42.54 -1.42
CA VAL A 49 3.70 41.54 -0.33
C VAL A 49 2.71 40.39 -0.54
N LEU A 50 1.48 40.67 -0.98
CA LEU A 50 0.50 39.64 -1.31
C LEU A 50 0.96 38.78 -2.49
N SER A 51 1.50 39.38 -3.55
CA SER A 51 2.06 38.65 -4.70
C SER A 51 3.23 37.76 -4.30
N MET A 52 4.11 38.23 -3.42
CA MET A 52 5.24 37.46 -2.90
C MET A 52 4.77 36.33 -1.98
N GLY A 53 3.69 36.54 -1.22
CA GLY A 53 3.00 35.50 -0.45
C GLY A 53 2.37 34.41 -1.32
N PHE A 54 1.74 34.79 -2.43
CA PHE A 54 1.19 33.81 -3.40
C PHE A 54 2.28 33.05 -4.14
N ALA A 55 3.35 33.71 -4.57
CA ALA A 55 4.50 33.04 -5.19
C ALA A 55 5.23 32.11 -4.22
N GLY A 56 5.38 32.52 -2.95
CA GLY A 56 5.90 31.69 -1.87
C GLY A 56 5.00 30.50 -1.57
N GLY A 57 3.68 30.68 -1.58
CA GLY A 57 2.69 29.61 -1.44
C GLY A 57 2.73 28.60 -2.59
N VAL A 58 2.85 29.07 -3.83
CA VAL A 58 3.03 28.21 -5.02
C VAL A 58 4.36 27.46 -4.96
N GLY A 59 5.45 28.14 -4.57
CA GLY A 59 6.77 27.52 -4.39
C GLY A 59 6.81 26.52 -3.24
N TRP A 60 6.07 26.76 -2.15
CA TRP A 60 5.95 25.85 -1.02
C TRP A 60 5.08 24.64 -1.37
N ILE A 61 3.94 24.84 -2.05
CA ILE A 61 3.08 23.75 -2.55
C ILE A 61 3.82 22.95 -3.62
N ALA A 62 4.64 23.60 -4.45
CA ALA A 62 5.48 22.93 -5.42
C ALA A 62 6.64 22.16 -4.74
N GLY A 63 7.25 22.73 -3.70
CA GLY A 63 8.40 22.15 -2.99
C GLY A 63 8.03 21.08 -1.97
N ARG A 64 6.85 21.14 -1.36
CA ARG A 64 6.32 20.10 -0.45
C ARG A 64 5.34 19.13 -1.13
N GLY A 65 4.84 19.47 -2.31
CA GLY A 65 3.65 18.83 -2.89
C GLY A 65 3.66 18.69 -4.41
N LEU A 66 4.79 18.82 -5.11
CA LEU A 66 4.99 18.03 -6.33
C LEU A 66 5.48 16.63 -5.92
N PRO A 67 4.59 15.63 -5.73
CA PRO A 67 5.02 14.27 -5.87
C PRO A 67 5.59 14.15 -7.28
N ARG A 68 6.82 13.63 -7.34
CA ARG A 68 7.48 13.16 -8.56
C ARG A 68 6.42 12.63 -9.52
N LEU A 69 6.22 13.36 -10.61
CA LEU A 69 5.27 13.10 -11.70
C LEU A 69 5.13 11.58 -11.92
N ARG A 70 4.10 10.94 -11.35
CA ARG A 70 2.68 10.92 -11.71
C ARG A 70 2.49 10.38 -13.12
N GLY A 71 2.29 9.07 -13.19
CA GLY A 71 1.89 8.39 -14.42
C GLY A 71 1.61 6.90 -14.26
N ARG A 72 1.63 6.35 -13.03
CA ARG A 72 1.43 4.92 -12.83
C ARG A 72 -0.05 4.61 -12.58
N ILE A 73 -0.69 3.87 -13.48
CA ILE A 73 -2.07 3.38 -13.34
C ILE A 73 -1.98 1.91 -13.04
N VAL A 74 -2.64 1.49 -11.96
CA VAL A 74 -2.79 0.07 -11.66
C VAL A 74 -4.25 -0.31 -11.86
N SER A 75 -4.50 -1.16 -12.85
CA SER A 75 -5.81 -1.70 -13.14
C SER A 75 -5.85 -3.15 -12.69
N LEU A 76 -6.76 -3.45 -11.76
CA LEU A 76 -6.99 -4.79 -11.28
C LEU A 76 -8.06 -5.44 -12.15
N HIS A 77 -7.68 -6.51 -12.83
CA HIS A 77 -8.54 -7.30 -13.69
C HIS A 77 -8.80 -8.67 -13.07
N THR A 78 -9.92 -9.30 -13.43
CA THR A 78 -10.26 -10.65 -12.96
C THR A 78 -9.22 -11.71 -13.36
N GLY A 79 -8.42 -11.44 -14.40
CA GLY A 79 -7.33 -12.32 -14.85
C GLY A 79 -5.91 -11.87 -14.48
N GLY A 80 -5.72 -10.68 -13.89
CA GLY A 80 -4.39 -10.21 -13.55
C GLY A 80 -4.30 -8.75 -13.14
N LEU A 81 -3.07 -8.25 -13.04
CA LEU A 81 -2.71 -6.88 -12.73
C LEU A 81 -2.11 -6.21 -13.97
N VAL A 82 -2.61 -5.03 -14.33
CA VAL A 82 -1.98 -4.18 -15.36
C VAL A 82 -1.41 -2.96 -14.67
N VAL A 83 -0.12 -2.71 -14.90
CA VAL A 83 0.62 -1.57 -14.36
C VAL A 83 1.12 -0.75 -15.54
N ASP A 84 0.42 0.33 -15.85
CA ASP A 84 0.87 1.35 -16.80
C ASP A 84 1.76 2.34 -16.07
N GLY A 85 2.92 2.72 -16.62
CA GLY A 85 3.78 3.74 -16.02
C GLY A 85 4.75 4.42 -17.00
N PRO A 86 5.66 5.28 -16.51
CA PRO A 86 6.63 5.98 -17.36
C PRO A 86 7.61 5.05 -18.09
N GLY A 87 7.67 3.76 -17.69
CA GLY A 87 8.48 2.71 -18.32
C GLY A 87 7.71 1.77 -19.24
N GLY A 88 6.42 2.03 -19.52
CA GLY A 88 5.57 1.18 -20.37
C GLY A 88 4.43 0.50 -19.61
N GLU A 89 3.62 -0.27 -20.36
CA GLU A 89 2.54 -1.12 -19.85
C GLU A 89 3.12 -2.50 -19.48
N ALA A 90 3.03 -2.89 -18.22
CA ALA A 90 3.35 -4.24 -17.77
C ALA A 90 2.06 -4.96 -17.39
N ARG A 91 1.85 -6.16 -17.94
CA ARG A 91 0.70 -7.03 -17.61
C ARG A 91 1.23 -8.26 -16.90
N TYR A 92 0.69 -8.54 -15.74
CA TYR A 92 0.98 -9.74 -14.96
C TYR A 92 -0.32 -10.51 -14.78
N THR A 93 -0.34 -11.78 -15.12
CA THR A 93 -1.45 -12.67 -14.79
C THR A 93 -1.37 -13.07 -13.33
N TRP A 94 -2.51 -13.41 -12.72
CA TRP A 94 -2.51 -13.86 -11.33
C TRP A 94 -1.71 -15.15 -11.09
N ASP A 95 -1.56 -15.98 -12.13
CA ASP A 95 -0.83 -17.25 -12.03
C ASP A 95 0.68 -17.06 -12.09
N GLU A 96 1.17 -15.94 -12.65
CA GLU A 96 2.59 -15.54 -12.64
C GLU A 96 3.01 -14.90 -11.31
N LEU A 97 2.06 -14.57 -10.41
CA LEU A 97 2.38 -13.97 -9.12
C LEU A 97 2.74 -15.05 -8.10
N GLU A 98 3.99 -15.05 -7.66
CA GLU A 98 4.52 -16.04 -6.72
C GLU A 98 4.23 -15.65 -5.26
N SER A 99 4.47 -14.38 -4.90
CA SER A 99 4.21 -13.89 -3.56
C SER A 99 3.87 -12.41 -3.51
N VAL A 100 3.08 -12.01 -2.53
CA VAL A 100 2.70 -10.62 -2.27
C VAL A 100 3.05 -10.26 -0.83
N THR A 101 3.79 -9.18 -0.66
CA THR A 101 4.12 -8.60 0.64
C THR A 101 3.52 -7.21 0.75
N VAL A 102 2.63 -6.99 1.70
CA VAL A 102 2.06 -5.66 2.02
C VAL A 102 2.71 -5.13 3.29
N SER A 103 3.26 -3.92 3.24
CA SER A 103 3.93 -3.28 4.38
C SER A 103 3.45 -1.83 4.56
N GLY A 104 3.00 -1.51 5.77
CA GLY A 104 2.65 -0.16 6.19
C GLY A 104 3.65 0.36 7.22
N VAL A 105 4.39 1.42 6.89
CA VAL A 105 5.33 2.06 7.83
C VAL A 105 4.70 3.35 8.36
N ARG A 106 4.46 3.40 9.67
CA ARG A 106 4.06 4.64 10.35
C ARG A 106 5.31 5.43 10.71
N ASN A 107 5.54 6.55 10.03
CA ASN A 107 6.66 7.41 10.33
C ASN A 107 6.24 8.40 11.43
N THR A 108 6.61 8.17 12.69
CA THR A 108 6.36 9.06 13.85
C THR A 108 4.89 9.35 14.23
N ALA A 109 4.66 9.75 15.48
CA ALA A 109 3.32 9.90 16.09
C ALA A 109 2.41 10.98 15.46
N ALA A 110 2.92 11.78 14.52
CA ALA A 110 2.21 12.90 13.90
C ALA A 110 2.09 12.81 12.37
N GLU A 111 2.59 11.74 11.73
CA GLU A 111 2.68 11.62 10.27
C GLU A 111 1.84 10.45 9.73
N ARG A 112 1.31 10.63 8.50
CA ARG A 112 0.42 9.69 7.80
C ARG A 112 1.16 8.37 7.53
N THR A 113 0.53 7.21 7.81
CA THR A 113 1.09 5.89 7.47
C THR A 113 1.42 5.84 5.98
N ARG A 114 2.68 5.57 5.65
CA ARG A 114 3.14 5.33 4.27
C ARG A 114 2.97 3.85 3.98
N TRP A 115 2.18 3.55 2.96
CA TRP A 115 1.88 2.18 2.57
C TRP A 115 2.71 1.82 1.35
N SER A 116 3.29 0.63 1.35
CA SER A 116 3.97 0.06 0.19
C SER A 116 3.69 -1.42 0.08
N PHE A 117 3.43 -1.89 -1.13
CA PHE A 117 3.30 -3.29 -1.44
C PHE A 117 4.35 -3.71 -2.46
N THR A 118 4.85 -4.92 -2.27
CA THR A 118 5.86 -5.56 -3.09
C THR A 118 5.25 -6.85 -3.61
N ILE A 119 5.23 -7.02 -4.92
CA ILE A 119 4.79 -8.24 -5.59
C ILE A 119 6.04 -8.89 -6.18
N VAL A 120 6.22 -10.18 -5.93
CA VAL A 120 7.25 -11.00 -6.58
C VAL A 120 6.56 -11.88 -7.59
N VAL A 121 7.01 -11.78 -8.84
CA VAL A 121 6.55 -12.58 -9.98
C VAL A 121 7.46 -13.80 -10.10
N GLU A 122 6.96 -14.93 -10.61
CA GLU A 122 7.69 -16.21 -10.79
C GLU A 122 9.03 -16.04 -11.52
N ASP A 123 9.13 -15.08 -12.45
CA ASP A 123 10.38 -14.70 -13.13
C ASP A 123 11.40 -13.98 -12.23
N GLY A 124 11.17 -13.93 -10.92
CA GLY A 124 11.98 -13.19 -9.94
C GLY A 124 11.82 -11.67 -10.00
N THR A 125 10.89 -11.16 -10.82
CA THR A 125 10.66 -9.73 -10.97
C THR A 125 9.98 -9.17 -9.72
N VAL A 126 10.61 -8.17 -9.10
CA VAL A 126 10.09 -7.50 -7.91
C VAL A 126 9.43 -6.18 -8.28
N LEU A 127 8.11 -6.14 -8.20
CA LEU A 127 7.31 -4.95 -8.44
C LEU A 127 6.97 -4.27 -7.11
N ARG A 128 7.56 -3.09 -6.87
CA ARG A 128 7.27 -2.27 -5.69
C ARG A 128 6.37 -1.09 -6.05
N LEU A 129 5.25 -0.97 -5.35
CA LEU A 129 4.25 0.07 -5.50
C LEU A 129 4.00 0.70 -4.11
N GLY A 130 4.02 2.02 -4.01
CA GLY A 130 3.93 2.75 -2.75
C GLY A 130 2.94 3.91 -2.83
N ASP A 131 3.24 4.99 -2.10
CA ASP A 131 2.45 6.23 -2.10
C ASP A 131 2.37 6.91 -3.50
N ASP A 132 3.03 6.36 -4.53
CA ASP A 132 2.94 6.80 -5.93
C ASP A 132 1.61 6.40 -6.60
N VAL A 133 0.81 5.53 -5.97
CA VAL A 133 -0.54 5.13 -6.41
C VAL A 133 -1.58 5.62 -5.39
N PRO A 134 -2.69 6.27 -5.78
CA PRO A 134 -3.77 6.59 -4.85
C PRO A 134 -4.37 5.31 -4.27
N ASP A 135 -4.82 5.36 -3.02
CA ASP A 135 -5.47 4.22 -2.34
C ASP A 135 -4.65 2.91 -2.41
N VAL A 136 -3.32 3.04 -2.43
CA VAL A 136 -2.32 1.95 -2.40
C VAL A 136 -2.65 0.86 -1.36
N ARG A 137 -3.28 1.24 -0.24
CA ARG A 137 -3.75 0.30 0.78
C ARG A 137 -4.87 -0.60 0.26
N GLU A 138 -5.93 -0.01 -0.30
CA GLU A 138 -7.07 -0.79 -0.82
C GLU A 138 -6.64 -1.67 -2.00
N LEU A 139 -5.76 -1.14 -2.85
CA LEU A 139 -5.15 -1.91 -3.93
C LEU A 139 -4.33 -3.09 -3.39
N GLY A 140 -3.47 -2.85 -2.41
CA GLY A 140 -2.67 -3.90 -1.76
C GLY A 140 -3.53 -4.97 -1.09
N GLU A 141 -4.60 -4.56 -0.39
CA GLU A 141 -5.59 -5.46 0.22
C GLU A 141 -6.32 -6.30 -0.83
N ALA A 142 -6.76 -5.69 -1.94
CA ALA A 142 -7.44 -6.40 -3.03
C ALA A 142 -6.52 -7.41 -3.73
N VAL A 143 -5.27 -7.01 -4.04
CA VAL A 143 -4.26 -7.91 -4.62
C VAL A 143 -3.96 -9.06 -3.66
N ALA A 144 -3.72 -8.76 -2.38
CA ALA A 144 -3.44 -9.79 -1.37
C ALA A 144 -4.60 -10.77 -1.22
N ALA A 145 -5.85 -10.30 -1.27
CA ALA A 145 -7.04 -11.15 -1.20
C ALA A 145 -7.15 -12.09 -2.42
N GLU A 146 -6.94 -11.59 -3.63
CA GLU A 146 -6.98 -12.40 -4.86
C GLU A 146 -5.87 -13.46 -4.90
N VAL A 147 -4.63 -13.08 -4.53
CA VAL A 147 -3.51 -14.03 -4.45
C VAL A 147 -3.76 -15.07 -3.35
N THR A 148 -4.25 -14.64 -2.19
CA THR A 148 -4.63 -15.53 -1.08
C THR A 148 -5.69 -16.54 -1.52
N ALA A 149 -6.73 -16.10 -2.24
CA ALA A 149 -7.80 -16.98 -2.73
C ALA A 149 -7.31 -18.10 -3.67
N ARG A 150 -6.17 -17.90 -4.35
CA ARG A 150 -5.57 -18.88 -5.25
C ARG A 150 -4.53 -19.76 -4.56
N LEU A 151 -3.72 -19.20 -3.67
CA LEU A 151 -2.67 -19.93 -2.96
C LEU A 151 -3.23 -20.85 -1.87
N VAL A 152 -4.20 -20.38 -1.09
CA VAL A 152 -4.73 -21.12 0.07
C VAL A 152 -5.26 -22.51 -0.32
N PRO A 153 -6.10 -22.69 -1.36
CA PRO A 153 -6.58 -24.02 -1.73
C PRO A 153 -5.46 -25.02 -2.06
N ARG A 154 -4.38 -24.55 -2.69
CA ARG A 154 -3.20 -25.39 -3.01
C ARG A 154 -2.48 -25.81 -1.73
N HIS A 155 -2.24 -24.87 -0.82
CA HIS A 155 -1.58 -25.15 0.45
C HIS A 155 -2.41 -26.06 1.36
N VAL A 156 -3.73 -25.87 1.41
CA VAL A 156 -4.63 -26.75 2.17
C VAL A 156 -4.61 -28.17 1.61
N ALA A 157 -4.58 -28.32 0.28
CA ALA A 157 -4.47 -29.64 -0.34
C ALA A 157 -3.13 -30.32 0.02
N ALA A 158 -2.03 -29.59 0.01
CA ALA A 158 -0.71 -30.08 0.43
C ALA A 158 -0.71 -30.52 1.90
N VAL A 159 -1.21 -29.68 2.81
CA VAL A 159 -1.33 -30.03 4.25
C VAL A 159 -2.21 -31.26 4.45
N LYS A 160 -3.34 -31.37 3.74
CA LYS A 160 -4.20 -32.58 3.79
C LYS A 160 -3.51 -33.84 3.28
N ALA A 161 -2.55 -33.71 2.36
CA ALA A 161 -1.74 -34.82 1.88
C ALA A 161 -0.63 -35.23 2.88
N GLY A 162 -0.54 -34.55 4.04
CA GLY A 162 0.51 -34.75 5.03
C GLY A 162 1.80 -34.02 4.70
N GLU A 163 1.78 -33.11 3.72
CA GLU A 163 2.93 -32.27 3.39
C GLU A 163 3.03 -31.07 4.33
N THR A 164 4.25 -30.58 4.48
CA THR A 164 4.57 -29.41 5.29
C THR A 164 4.70 -28.17 4.39
N VAL A 165 3.89 -27.14 4.66
CA VAL A 165 3.89 -25.90 3.89
C VAL A 165 4.66 -24.80 4.62
N ARG A 166 5.63 -24.17 3.93
CA ARG A 166 6.39 -23.04 4.48
C ARG A 166 5.88 -21.71 3.91
N LEU A 167 5.53 -20.78 4.80
CA LEU A 167 5.08 -19.43 4.48
C LEU A 167 5.92 -18.43 5.29
N GLY A 168 6.96 -17.91 4.65
CA GLY A 168 7.93 -17.00 5.29
C GLY A 168 8.66 -17.67 6.48
N PRO A 169 8.58 -17.10 7.69
CA PRO A 169 9.21 -17.66 8.88
C PRO A 169 8.41 -18.81 9.52
N PHE A 170 7.17 -19.03 9.10
CA PHE A 170 6.30 -20.06 9.64
C PHE A 170 6.23 -21.28 8.74
N THR A 171 5.96 -22.41 9.38
CA THR A 171 5.71 -23.70 8.76
C THR A 171 4.39 -24.24 9.31
N VAL A 172 3.56 -24.80 8.44
CA VAL A 172 2.21 -25.30 8.78
C VAL A 172 2.06 -26.73 8.28
N ASP A 173 1.59 -27.62 9.14
CA ASP A 173 1.25 -29.01 8.82
C ASP A 173 0.02 -29.47 9.62
N LEU A 174 -0.32 -30.76 9.56
CA LEU A 174 -1.47 -31.32 10.30
C LEU A 174 -1.26 -31.38 11.82
N ASP A 175 -0.03 -31.31 12.30
CA ASP A 175 0.27 -31.37 13.73
C ASP A 175 0.26 -29.98 14.38
N GLY A 176 0.59 -28.92 13.62
CA GLY A 176 0.53 -27.55 14.12
C GLY A 176 1.18 -26.49 13.25
N VAL A 177 1.51 -25.38 13.92
CA VAL A 177 2.28 -24.27 13.37
C VAL A 177 3.66 -24.25 14.03
N GLU A 178 4.71 -24.09 13.25
CA GLU A 178 6.08 -24.01 13.73
C GLU A 178 6.76 -22.72 13.27
N LYS A 179 7.58 -22.14 14.14
CA LYS A 179 8.47 -21.03 13.82
C LYS A 179 9.82 -21.25 14.49
N GLU A 180 10.90 -21.22 13.71
CA GLU A 180 12.29 -21.28 14.21
C GLU A 180 12.57 -22.45 15.19
N GLY A 181 11.91 -23.60 14.97
CA GLY A 181 12.04 -24.80 15.81
C GLY A 181 11.12 -24.83 17.03
N GLU A 182 10.35 -23.78 17.29
CA GLU A 182 9.26 -23.79 18.27
C GLU A 182 7.94 -24.16 17.60
N ARG A 183 7.34 -25.26 18.06
CA ARG A 183 6.11 -25.83 17.50
C ARG A 183 4.93 -25.62 18.45
N LEU A 184 3.87 -25.05 17.90
CA LEU A 184 2.57 -24.86 18.53
C LEU A 184 1.55 -25.82 17.89
N PRO A 185 1.19 -26.92 18.56
CA PRO A 185 0.18 -27.84 18.04
C PRO A 185 -1.21 -27.19 18.02
N TRP A 186 -2.06 -27.64 17.09
CA TRP A 186 -3.38 -27.02 16.84
C TRP A 186 -4.27 -26.95 18.09
N ASP A 187 -4.19 -27.95 18.97
CA ASP A 187 -4.94 -27.99 20.24
C ASP A 187 -4.60 -26.82 21.18
N ALA A 188 -3.38 -26.30 21.08
CA ALA A 188 -2.90 -25.16 21.84
C ALA A 188 -2.92 -23.86 21.06
N VAL A 189 -3.29 -23.86 19.77
CA VAL A 189 -3.56 -22.62 19.04
C VAL A 189 -4.90 -22.07 19.53
N ARG A 190 -4.86 -20.87 20.11
CA ARG A 190 -6.06 -20.12 20.46
C ARG A 190 -6.61 -19.40 19.23
N ASP A 191 -5.76 -18.66 18.55
CA ASP A 191 -6.14 -17.86 17.38
C ASP A 191 -4.93 -17.50 16.53
N VAL A 192 -5.15 -17.06 15.29
CA VAL A 192 -4.09 -16.56 14.41
C VAL A 192 -4.56 -15.27 13.75
N ASP A 193 -3.81 -14.18 13.89
CA ASP A 193 -4.20 -12.89 13.34
C ASP A 193 -3.02 -12.05 12.80
N ILE A 194 -3.38 -10.93 12.16
CA ILE A 194 -2.45 -9.87 11.78
C ILE A 194 -2.91 -8.58 12.44
N ASP A 195 -2.18 -8.09 13.43
CA ASP A 195 -2.45 -6.81 14.08
C ASP A 195 -1.15 -6.03 14.35
N ASN A 196 -1.24 -4.70 14.30
CA ASN A 196 -0.13 -3.79 14.56
C ASN A 196 1.16 -4.07 13.76
N GLY A 197 1.04 -4.66 12.57
CA GLY A 197 2.18 -5.02 11.71
C GLY A 197 2.90 -6.29 12.13
N LEU A 198 2.29 -7.09 13.01
CA LEU A 198 2.76 -8.40 13.44
C LEU A 198 1.78 -9.47 12.95
N VAL A 199 2.32 -10.64 12.64
CA VAL A 199 1.54 -11.88 12.43
C VAL A 199 1.75 -12.73 13.67
N THR A 200 0.66 -13.04 14.36
CA THR A 200 0.71 -13.74 15.66
C THR A 200 -0.12 -15.00 15.60
N ALA A 201 0.49 -16.14 15.93
CA ALA A 201 -0.23 -17.35 16.31
C ALA A 201 -0.32 -17.39 17.84
N HIS A 202 -1.50 -17.06 18.36
CA HIS A 202 -1.77 -17.02 19.78
C HIS A 202 -1.85 -18.43 20.36
N ALA A 203 -1.09 -18.67 21.42
CA ALA A 203 -1.12 -19.91 22.15
C ALA A 203 -2.11 -19.84 23.32
N ARG A 204 -2.62 -21.01 23.73
CA ARG A 204 -3.27 -21.18 25.02
C ARG A 204 -2.20 -21.24 26.10
N ALA A 205 -2.40 -20.50 27.20
CA ALA A 205 -1.52 -20.55 28.35
C ALA A 205 -1.35 -22.01 28.84
N PRO A 206 -0.14 -22.45 29.23
CA PRO A 206 1.06 -21.65 29.52
C PRO A 206 2.04 -21.49 28.34
N ARG A 207 1.67 -21.89 27.12
CA ARG A 207 2.56 -21.75 25.95
C ARG A 207 2.68 -20.29 25.50
N ALA A 208 3.82 -19.96 24.87
CA ALA A 208 4.09 -18.65 24.33
C ALA A 208 3.50 -18.50 22.91
N ASP A 209 3.14 -17.27 22.57
CA ASP A 209 2.68 -16.91 21.22
C ASP A 209 3.85 -16.95 20.23
N LEU A 210 3.60 -17.45 19.01
CA LEU A 210 4.58 -17.35 17.92
C LEU A 210 4.33 -16.06 17.14
N VAL A 211 5.36 -15.21 17.03
CA VAL A 211 5.22 -13.86 16.45
C VAL A 211 6.24 -13.64 15.33
N ALA A 212 5.80 -13.04 14.22
CA ALA A 212 6.68 -12.52 13.18
C ALA A 212 6.26 -11.12 12.73
N VAL A 213 7.19 -10.38 12.13
CA VAL A 213 6.90 -9.06 11.54
C VAL A 213 6.21 -9.26 10.19
N ALA A 214 5.02 -8.68 10.00
CA ALA A 214 4.24 -8.83 8.77
C ALA A 214 5.02 -8.36 7.52
N ALA A 215 5.85 -7.33 7.65
CA ALA A 215 6.71 -6.85 6.58
C ALA A 215 7.81 -7.84 6.15
N GLN A 216 8.15 -8.83 6.99
CA GLN A 216 9.11 -9.90 6.69
C GLN A 216 8.41 -11.21 6.27
N MET A 217 7.09 -11.18 6.14
CA MET A 217 6.28 -12.35 5.87
C MET A 217 5.55 -12.16 4.54
N PRO A 218 6.12 -12.69 3.43
CA PRO A 218 5.37 -12.84 2.19
C PRO A 218 4.10 -13.64 2.47
N ASP A 219 2.98 -13.21 1.87
CA ASP A 219 1.70 -13.90 1.95
C ASP A 219 1.19 -14.11 3.38
N ALA A 220 1.48 -13.15 4.27
CA ALA A 220 1.00 -13.13 5.65
C ALA A 220 -0.51 -13.39 5.75
N LEU A 221 -1.30 -12.80 4.84
CA LEU A 221 -2.75 -13.04 4.77
C LEU A 221 -3.08 -14.49 4.42
N ALA A 222 -2.36 -15.09 3.46
CA ALA A 222 -2.56 -16.47 3.08
C ALA A 222 -2.22 -17.43 4.23
N PHE A 223 -1.19 -17.12 5.02
CA PHE A 223 -0.89 -17.88 6.23
C PHE A 223 -2.04 -17.84 7.24
N VAL A 224 -2.59 -16.67 7.57
CA VAL A 224 -3.68 -16.58 8.54
C VAL A 224 -4.90 -17.38 8.06
N VAL A 225 -5.29 -17.22 6.79
CA VAL A 225 -6.41 -17.97 6.21
C VAL A 225 -6.13 -19.48 6.19
N LEU A 226 -4.91 -19.90 5.84
CA LEU A 226 -4.50 -21.30 5.87
C LEU A 226 -4.62 -21.89 7.27
N CYS A 227 -4.10 -21.18 8.29
CA CYS A 227 -4.13 -21.64 9.68
C CYS A 227 -5.56 -21.82 10.19
N HIS A 228 -6.48 -20.89 9.88
CA HIS A 228 -7.89 -21.07 10.22
C HIS A 228 -8.49 -22.31 9.56
N GLN A 229 -8.24 -22.52 8.25
CA GLN A 229 -8.79 -23.68 7.55
C GLN A 229 -8.23 -25.01 8.04
N VAL A 230 -6.93 -25.08 8.35
CA VAL A 230 -6.31 -26.31 8.89
C VAL A 230 -6.80 -26.60 10.30
N ARG A 231 -6.91 -25.57 11.17
CA ARG A 231 -7.48 -25.73 12.51
C ARG A 231 -8.90 -26.31 12.45
N ASP A 232 -9.76 -25.75 11.61
CA ASP A 232 -11.15 -26.22 11.46
C ASP A 232 -11.22 -27.69 10.98
N LEU A 233 -10.27 -28.13 10.13
CA LEU A 233 -10.15 -29.53 9.70
C LEU A 233 -9.75 -30.46 10.86
N THR A 234 -8.83 -30.01 11.72
CA THR A 234 -8.37 -30.79 12.87
C THR A 234 -9.41 -30.84 14.01
N GLU A 235 -10.28 -29.83 14.13
CA GLU A 235 -11.37 -29.85 15.12
C GLU A 235 -12.54 -30.75 14.70
N THR A 236 -12.69 -31.02 13.39
CA THR A 236 -13.80 -31.83 12.85
C THR A 236 -13.45 -33.32 12.68
N SER A 237 -12.17 -33.69 12.85
CA SER A 237 -11.66 -35.07 12.70
C SER A 237 -11.56 -35.80 14.03
#